data_AF-A0A7S4NBY3-F1
#
_entry.id   AF-A0A7S4NBY3-F1
#
_cell.length_a   1.000
_cell.length_b   1.000
_cell.length_c   1.000
_cell.angle_alpha   90.00
_cell.angle_beta   90.00
_cell.angle_gamma   90.00
#
_symmetry.space_group_name_H-M   'P 1'
#
loop_
_entity.id
_entity.type
_entity.pdbx_description
1 polymer ?
#
loop_
_entity_poly.entity_id
_entity_poly.type
_entity_poly.pdbx_seq_one_letter_code
_entity_poly.pdbx_strand_id
1 'polypeptide(L)'
;HSSAEEMDTFLFVVVDQLHRGCGLIDDSLEKIKLAQLCLRAGKKASSMSAFLPASMYLKAGIDLLSDDDWDCHRDLCLDLLDSCAENEFILEDFVEMKVHLEHILRRARNVNEKLRAYYTLAQSLGVRGLAKDASEIAMKVLGHLGESFPTTVNPLMVQQELIMTQAMLSGQTEDEWLQIETMQDPQKLAAMRFLSLILPFFYSGEKKLYFPLCCCKMVRLSVSHGICRESAFAFASFGMVISGIMGERDCGYRHGKLALSLLNRFQGKESFARTYWVVYGFLFNWTEPLQSCLVCHKEAIQVGMSVGDTMSAMVNVQLYLGTAMVCGQPLGQLMDEKKVLCDQIIGFKHHFFYSMIKPLSQAALNLLGRSPDPCKLSGEEMDEDEMLRTSENYEKLAPLIYFYRMWLAYLFGRYELAAELAEKNHDVHEKSISRFAIVCNYVFYSGLTFLTLARKNGMTQYADKINNAIAQMKVWADAAPWNCQHKLELLNAEHAYLVGNLASAAKLYDEAVNTAAKHRFIHEQALALERAGIFYLDTRDI
;
A
#
# COMPACT_ATOMS: atom_id res chain seq x y z
N HIS A 1 -34.09 28.60 14.14
CA HIS A 1 -33.12 28.12 13.15
C HIS A 1 -31.85 27.76 13.87
N SER A 2 -31.76 26.53 14.36
CA SER A 2 -30.57 25.97 14.99
C SER A 2 -29.56 25.59 13.91
N SER A 3 -28.26 25.72 14.19
CA SER A 3 -27.20 25.28 13.27
C SER A 3 -27.24 23.75 13.08
N ALA A 4 -26.63 23.24 12.01
CA ALA A 4 -26.56 21.79 11.79
C ALA A 4 -25.89 21.04 12.95
N GLU A 5 -24.89 21.64 13.60
CA GLU A 5 -24.22 21.08 14.80
C GLU A 5 -25.13 21.05 16.04
N GLU A 6 -25.98 22.07 16.22
CA GLU A 6 -26.95 22.06 17.31
C GLU A 6 -27.99 20.96 17.10
N MET A 7 -28.52 20.80 15.88
CA MET A 7 -29.44 19.71 15.53
C MET A 7 -28.83 18.33 15.74
N ASP A 8 -27.52 18.17 15.47
CA ASP A 8 -26.80 16.92 15.69
C ASP A 8 -26.57 16.63 17.18
N THR A 9 -26.31 17.66 17.99
CA THR A 9 -26.19 17.51 19.44
C THR A 9 -27.52 17.09 20.06
N PHE A 10 -28.63 17.64 19.57
CA PHE A 10 -29.97 17.21 19.99
C PHE A 10 -30.28 15.78 19.54
N LEU A 11 -29.76 15.32 18.39
CA LEU A 11 -29.99 13.95 17.92
C LEU A 11 -29.50 12.90 18.93
N PHE A 12 -28.27 13.03 19.42
CA PHE A 12 -27.72 12.07 20.40
C PHE A 12 -28.49 12.11 21.71
N VAL A 13 -28.80 13.31 22.22
CA VAL A 13 -29.58 13.45 23.46
C VAL A 13 -30.97 12.85 23.31
N VAL A 14 -31.65 13.09 22.19
CA VAL A 14 -32.99 12.54 21.92
C VAL A 14 -32.95 11.02 21.84
N VAL A 15 -31.99 10.45 21.10
CA VAL A 15 -31.86 8.99 20.98
C VAL A 15 -31.53 8.36 22.33
N ASP A 16 -30.61 8.94 23.11
CA ASP A 16 -30.26 8.43 24.44
C ASP A 16 -31.46 8.42 25.39
N GLN A 17 -32.26 9.50 25.42
CA GLN A 17 -33.43 9.58 26.29
C GLN A 17 -34.55 8.63 25.86
N LEU A 18 -34.84 8.56 24.55
CA LEU A 18 -35.89 7.68 24.02
C LEU A 18 -35.48 6.20 24.14
N HIS A 19 -34.20 5.88 23.94
CA HIS A 19 -33.70 4.52 24.11
C HIS A 19 -33.82 4.05 25.57
N ARG A 20 -33.56 4.91 26.57
CA ARG A 20 -33.79 4.57 27.99
C ARG A 20 -35.24 4.25 28.31
N GLY A 21 -36.18 4.85 27.58
CA GLY A 21 -37.62 4.60 27.73
C GLY A 21 -38.17 3.56 26.75
N CYS A 22 -37.35 2.88 25.95
CA CYS A 22 -37.84 2.06 24.83
C CYS A 22 -38.76 0.91 25.26
N GLY A 23 -38.54 0.36 26.47
CA GLY A 23 -39.39 -0.69 27.04
C GLY A 23 -40.80 -0.24 27.40
N LEU A 24 -41.09 1.06 27.34
CA LEU A 24 -42.42 1.65 27.56
C LEU A 24 -43.16 1.96 26.24
N ILE A 25 -42.50 1.77 25.09
CA ILE A 25 -43.09 2.02 23.77
C ILE A 25 -43.81 0.76 23.32
N ASP A 26 -45.14 0.80 23.31
CA ASP A 26 -45.98 -0.31 22.82
C ASP A 26 -46.37 -0.13 21.34
N ASP A 27 -46.39 1.10 20.83
CA ASP A 27 -46.74 1.38 19.44
C ASP A 27 -45.61 0.99 18.47
N SER A 28 -45.94 0.15 17.48
CA SER A 28 -44.97 -0.30 16.47
C SER A 28 -44.46 0.87 15.62
N LEU A 29 -45.30 1.86 15.30
CA LEU A 29 -44.88 3.01 14.50
C LEU A 29 -43.89 3.91 15.25
N GLU A 30 -44.03 4.04 16.57
CA GLU A 30 -43.07 4.75 17.41
C GLU A 30 -41.73 4.02 17.50
N LYS A 31 -41.74 2.67 17.59
CA LYS A 31 -40.50 1.86 17.51
C LYS A 31 -39.76 2.06 16.20
N ILE A 32 -40.48 2.06 15.06
CA ILE A 32 -39.89 2.32 13.73
C ILE A 32 -39.26 3.73 13.67
N LYS A 33 -39.94 4.76 14.18
CA LYS A 33 -39.38 6.12 14.22
C LYS A 33 -38.12 6.19 15.08
N LEU A 34 -38.11 5.53 16.24
CA LEU A 34 -36.92 5.48 17.08
C LEU A 34 -35.78 4.71 16.41
N ALA A 35 -36.07 3.59 15.74
CA ALA A 35 -35.08 2.85 14.95
C ALA A 35 -34.46 3.71 13.83
N GLN A 36 -35.25 4.56 13.15
CA GLN A 36 -34.74 5.54 12.18
C GLN A 36 -33.82 6.59 12.81
N LEU A 37 -34.13 7.07 14.02
CA LEU A 37 -33.28 8.00 14.75
C LEU A 37 -31.97 7.32 15.20
N CYS A 38 -32.06 6.08 15.69
CA CYS A 38 -30.91 5.23 16.00
C CYS A 38 -30.00 5.04 14.79
N LEU A 39 -30.55 4.74 13.61
CA LEU A 39 -29.78 4.64 12.36
C LEU A 39 -29.04 5.94 12.04
N ARG A 40 -29.72 7.09 12.16
CA ARG A 40 -29.13 8.41 11.91
C ARG A 40 -28.01 8.73 12.90
N ALA A 41 -28.23 8.47 14.19
CA ALA A 41 -27.22 8.67 15.24
C ALA A 41 -26.02 7.76 15.02
N GLY A 42 -26.25 6.49 14.68
CA GLY A 42 -25.22 5.51 14.32
C GLY A 42 -24.36 5.98 13.15
N LYS A 43 -24.97 6.30 12.00
CA LYS A 43 -24.25 6.80 10.81
C LYS A 43 -23.48 8.09 11.12
N LYS A 44 -24.05 9.00 11.92
CA LYS A 44 -23.37 10.23 12.33
C LYS A 44 -22.16 9.94 13.21
N ALA A 45 -22.30 9.10 14.24
CA ALA A 45 -21.20 8.70 15.10
C ALA A 45 -20.08 8.02 14.30
N SER A 46 -20.40 7.13 13.35
CA SER A 46 -19.41 6.54 12.44
C SER A 46 -18.70 7.59 11.59
N SER A 47 -19.41 8.61 11.07
CA SER A 47 -18.79 9.70 10.30
C SER A 47 -17.83 10.57 11.12
N MET A 48 -17.97 10.54 12.45
CA MET A 48 -17.08 11.20 13.42
C MET A 48 -16.02 10.24 14.00
N SER A 49 -15.85 9.06 13.40
CA SER A 49 -14.94 8.00 13.86
C SER A 49 -15.27 7.47 15.27
N ALA A 50 -16.47 7.74 15.79
CA ALA A 50 -16.95 7.26 17.08
C ALA A 50 -17.62 5.90 16.92
N PHE A 51 -16.85 4.89 16.51
CA PHE A 51 -17.37 3.58 16.12
C PHE A 51 -18.01 2.80 17.29
N LEU A 52 -17.51 2.94 18.52
CA LEU A 52 -18.13 2.31 19.69
C LEU A 52 -19.53 2.88 19.98
N PRO A 53 -19.71 4.22 20.14
CA PRO A 53 -21.04 4.82 20.20
C PRO A 53 -21.94 4.49 19.01
N ALA A 54 -21.38 4.48 17.79
CA ALA A 54 -22.15 4.11 16.59
C ALA A 54 -22.72 2.70 16.70
N SER A 55 -21.91 1.72 17.14
CA SER A 55 -22.37 0.34 17.36
C SER A 55 -23.54 0.29 18.35
N MET A 56 -23.46 1.05 19.45
CA MET A 56 -24.53 1.10 20.45
C MET A 56 -25.85 1.60 19.85
N TYR A 57 -25.81 2.71 19.11
CA TYR A 57 -27.02 3.26 18.47
C TYR A 57 -27.59 2.32 17.42
N LEU A 58 -26.74 1.70 16.59
CA LEU A 58 -27.22 0.80 15.53
C LEU A 58 -27.85 -0.48 16.11
N LYS A 59 -27.24 -1.09 17.13
CA LYS A 59 -27.80 -2.25 17.83
C LYS A 59 -29.13 -1.91 18.52
N ALA A 60 -29.19 -0.76 19.20
CA ALA A 60 -30.44 -0.24 19.76
C ALA A 60 -31.53 -0.07 18.69
N GLY A 61 -31.17 0.32 17.47
CA GLY A 61 -32.10 0.39 16.35
C GLY A 61 -32.62 -0.98 15.90
N ILE A 62 -31.76 -2.00 15.85
CA ILE A 62 -32.14 -3.38 15.51
C ILE A 62 -33.06 -3.98 16.57
N ASP A 63 -32.77 -3.77 17.86
CA ASP A 63 -33.54 -4.33 18.98
C ASP A 63 -35.00 -3.82 19.03
N LEU A 64 -35.29 -2.70 18.36
CA LEU A 64 -36.62 -2.13 18.25
C LEU A 64 -37.46 -2.76 17.12
N LEU A 65 -36.82 -3.50 16.21
CA LEU A 65 -37.46 -4.11 15.04
C LEU A 65 -37.82 -5.57 15.32
N SER A 66 -38.98 -5.97 14.83
CA SER A 66 -39.45 -7.35 14.82
C SER A 66 -39.17 -8.04 13.47
N ASP A 67 -39.29 -9.37 13.43
CA ASP A 67 -39.10 -10.13 12.19
C ASP A 67 -40.13 -9.78 11.10
N ASP A 68 -41.32 -9.33 11.49
CA ASP A 68 -42.41 -8.89 10.60
C ASP A 68 -42.10 -7.53 9.94
N ASP A 69 -41.31 -6.69 10.61
CA ASP A 69 -40.92 -5.37 10.09
C ASP A 69 -39.99 -5.47 8.87
N TRP A 70 -39.33 -6.61 8.66
CA TRP A 70 -38.45 -6.83 7.51
C TRP A 70 -39.14 -6.63 6.15
N ASP A 71 -40.40 -7.08 6.03
CA ASP A 71 -41.13 -6.96 4.77
C ASP A 71 -41.85 -5.61 4.62
N CYS A 72 -42.19 -4.95 5.74
CA CYS A 72 -42.86 -3.65 5.77
C CYS A 72 -41.91 -2.45 5.74
N HIS A 73 -40.73 -2.57 6.36
CA HIS A 73 -39.73 -1.52 6.56
C HIS A 73 -38.34 -1.94 6.07
N ARG A 74 -38.32 -2.66 4.95
CA ARG A 74 -37.15 -3.29 4.33
C ARG A 74 -35.90 -2.41 4.27
N ASP A 75 -36.01 -1.19 3.75
CA ASP A 75 -34.86 -0.31 3.55
C ASP A 75 -34.23 0.07 4.89
N LEU A 76 -35.04 0.29 5.94
CA LEU A 76 -34.55 0.57 7.29
C LEU A 76 -33.82 -0.63 7.89
N CYS A 77 -34.40 -1.83 7.76
CA CYS A 77 -33.79 -3.06 8.28
C CYS A 77 -32.46 -3.36 7.59
N LEU A 78 -32.42 -3.24 6.26
CA LEU A 78 -31.19 -3.41 5.47
C LEU A 78 -30.14 -2.38 5.90
N ASP A 79 -30.51 -1.10 5.98
CA ASP A 79 -29.58 -0.05 6.34
C ASP A 79 -29.00 -0.21 7.75
N LEU A 80 -29.81 -0.63 8.73
CA LEU A 80 -29.36 -0.89 10.09
C LEU A 80 -28.40 -2.08 10.14
N LEU A 81 -28.77 -3.21 9.54
CA LEU A 81 -27.92 -4.41 9.54
C LEU A 81 -26.61 -4.18 8.78
N ASP A 82 -26.66 -3.54 7.60
CA ASP A 82 -25.45 -3.21 6.84
C ASP A 82 -24.55 -2.26 7.65
N SER A 83 -25.12 -1.22 8.28
CA SER A 83 -24.34 -0.26 9.07
C SER A 83 -23.76 -0.92 10.33
N CYS A 84 -24.49 -1.85 10.97
CA CYS A 84 -23.95 -2.67 12.06
C CYS A 84 -22.77 -3.51 11.58
N ALA A 85 -22.93 -4.28 10.50
CA ALA A 85 -21.89 -5.14 9.98
C ALA A 85 -20.63 -4.34 9.56
N GLU A 86 -20.80 -3.17 8.92
CA GLU A 86 -19.71 -2.26 8.57
C GLU A 86 -18.96 -1.77 9.82
N ASN A 87 -19.69 -1.42 10.88
CA ASN A 87 -19.10 -0.92 12.12
C ASN A 87 -18.45 -2.05 12.95
N GLU A 88 -19.04 -3.24 12.96
CA GLU A 88 -18.50 -4.45 13.58
C GLU A 88 -17.25 -4.94 12.86
N PHE A 89 -17.17 -4.80 11.54
CA PHE A 89 -15.93 -5.01 10.79
C PHE A 89 -14.82 -4.07 11.30
N ILE A 90 -15.11 -2.78 11.48
CA ILE A 90 -14.13 -1.78 11.97
C ILE A 90 -13.71 -2.08 13.41
N LEU A 91 -14.65 -2.52 14.26
CA LEU A 91 -14.40 -2.93 15.64
C LEU A 91 -13.86 -4.36 15.77
N GLU A 92 -13.70 -5.08 14.64
CA GLU A 92 -13.25 -6.47 14.55
C GLU A 92 -14.10 -7.49 15.31
N ASP A 93 -15.38 -7.21 15.47
CA ASP A 93 -16.38 -8.15 15.96
C ASP A 93 -16.89 -9.01 14.79
N PHE A 94 -16.01 -9.88 14.28
CA PHE A 94 -16.33 -10.73 13.13
C PHE A 94 -17.43 -11.76 13.39
N VAL A 95 -17.75 -12.02 14.67
CA VAL A 95 -18.80 -12.96 15.06
C VAL A 95 -20.17 -12.33 14.80
N GLU A 96 -20.42 -11.17 15.41
CA GLU A 96 -21.69 -10.44 15.22
C GLU A 96 -21.84 -9.95 13.77
N MET A 97 -20.75 -9.48 13.16
CA MET A 97 -20.73 -9.09 11.75
C MET A 97 -21.26 -10.23 10.87
N LYS A 98 -20.80 -11.47 11.11
CA LYS A 98 -21.23 -12.62 10.31
C LYS A 98 -22.73 -12.91 10.50
N VAL A 99 -23.26 -12.78 11.71
CA VAL A 99 -24.69 -12.96 11.99
C VAL A 99 -25.54 -11.96 11.17
N HIS A 100 -25.19 -10.68 11.21
CA HIS A 100 -25.89 -9.64 10.45
C HIS A 100 -25.77 -9.86 8.94
N LEU A 101 -24.58 -10.16 8.43
CA LEU A 101 -24.35 -10.43 7.01
C LEU A 101 -25.15 -11.65 6.51
N GLU A 102 -25.18 -12.75 7.27
CA GLU A 102 -25.96 -13.92 6.92
C GLU A 102 -27.46 -13.63 6.89
N HIS A 103 -27.97 -12.81 7.82
CA HIS A 103 -29.36 -12.37 7.83
C HIS A 103 -29.71 -11.62 6.53
N ILE A 104 -28.88 -10.64 6.15
CA ILE A 104 -29.06 -9.87 4.91
C ILE A 104 -28.99 -10.80 3.69
N LEU A 105 -27.93 -11.60 3.56
CA LEU A 105 -27.70 -12.43 2.38
C LEU A 105 -28.79 -13.49 2.16
N ARG A 106 -29.41 -13.98 3.23
CA ARG A 106 -30.52 -14.94 3.19
C ARG A 106 -31.84 -14.29 2.78
N ARG A 107 -32.15 -13.11 3.32
CA ARG A 107 -33.46 -12.46 3.14
C ARG A 107 -33.49 -11.38 2.04
N ALA A 108 -32.36 -10.99 1.47
CA ALA A 108 -32.28 -10.05 0.35
C ALA A 108 -32.89 -10.65 -0.93
N ARG A 109 -33.75 -9.87 -1.60
CA ARG A 109 -34.59 -10.26 -2.75
C ARG A 109 -33.81 -10.26 -4.06
N ASN A 110 -32.78 -9.43 -4.15
CA ASN A 110 -31.98 -9.25 -5.36
C ASN A 110 -30.51 -9.00 -4.99
N VAL A 111 -29.66 -8.89 -6.01
CA VAL A 111 -28.21 -8.67 -5.82
C VAL A 111 -27.91 -7.27 -5.29
N ASN A 112 -28.70 -6.26 -5.67
CA ASN A 112 -28.45 -4.87 -5.27
C ASN A 112 -28.53 -4.69 -3.75
N GLU A 113 -29.51 -5.32 -3.11
CA GLU A 113 -29.66 -5.35 -1.65
C GLU A 113 -28.53 -6.13 -0.94
N LYS A 114 -27.77 -6.96 -1.67
CA LYS A 114 -26.65 -7.74 -1.12
C LYS A 114 -25.30 -7.05 -1.31
N LEU A 115 -25.22 -5.94 -2.04
CA LEU A 115 -23.93 -5.36 -2.44
C LEU A 115 -23.11 -4.88 -1.23
N ARG A 116 -23.72 -4.18 -0.28
CA ARG A 116 -23.02 -3.72 0.93
C ARG A 116 -22.56 -4.90 1.78
N ALA A 117 -23.45 -5.85 2.06
CA ALA A 117 -23.10 -7.08 2.75
C ALA A 117 -21.94 -7.86 2.09
N TYR A 118 -21.96 -8.04 0.76
CA TYR A 118 -20.85 -8.70 0.05
C TYR A 118 -19.56 -7.88 0.10
N TYR A 119 -19.64 -6.55 0.05
CA TYR A 119 -18.48 -5.67 0.16
C TYR A 119 -17.80 -5.85 1.53
N THR A 120 -18.58 -5.74 2.62
CA THR A 120 -18.09 -5.92 3.99
C THR A 120 -17.55 -7.34 4.21
N LEU A 121 -18.22 -8.35 3.68
CA LEU A 121 -17.75 -9.74 3.73
C LEU A 121 -16.39 -9.89 3.04
N ALA A 122 -16.26 -9.41 1.79
CA ALA A 122 -15.01 -9.50 1.04
C ALA A 122 -13.88 -8.71 1.72
N GLN A 123 -14.17 -7.54 2.28
CA GLN A 123 -13.21 -6.75 3.04
C GLN A 123 -12.72 -7.49 4.29
N SER A 124 -13.63 -8.12 5.04
CA SER A 124 -13.30 -8.91 6.24
C SER A 124 -12.41 -10.11 5.94
N LEU A 125 -12.66 -10.80 4.83
CA LEU A 125 -11.84 -11.93 4.36
C LEU A 125 -10.43 -11.45 4.01
N GLY A 126 -10.33 -10.32 3.30
CA GLY A 126 -9.05 -9.71 2.93
C GLY A 126 -8.15 -9.38 4.13
N VAL A 127 -8.71 -8.73 5.16
CA VAL A 127 -7.97 -8.41 6.41
C VAL A 127 -7.50 -9.66 7.15
N ARG A 128 -8.28 -10.74 7.10
CA ARG A 128 -7.95 -12.02 7.74
C ARG A 128 -6.98 -12.90 6.94
N GLY A 129 -6.40 -12.37 5.86
CA GLY A 129 -5.46 -13.09 5.00
C GLY A 129 -6.11 -14.04 3.98
N LEU A 130 -7.44 -14.11 3.94
CA LEU A 130 -8.22 -14.95 3.02
C LEU A 130 -8.46 -14.22 1.68
N ALA A 131 -7.37 -13.74 1.07
CA ALA A 131 -7.41 -12.90 -0.14
C ALA A 131 -8.04 -13.62 -1.35
N LYS A 132 -7.88 -14.95 -1.43
CA LYS A 132 -8.50 -15.78 -2.47
C LYS A 132 -10.02 -15.74 -2.39
N ASP A 133 -10.57 -16.03 -1.21
CA ASP A 133 -12.01 -16.02 -0.96
C ASP A 133 -12.61 -14.63 -1.19
N ALA A 134 -11.92 -13.58 -0.71
CA ALA A 134 -12.29 -12.19 -0.96
C ALA A 134 -12.40 -11.88 -2.46
N SER A 135 -11.40 -12.30 -3.24
CA SER A 135 -11.36 -12.10 -4.68
C SER A 135 -12.46 -12.86 -5.42
N GLU A 136 -12.74 -14.10 -5.01
CA GLU A 136 -13.79 -14.92 -5.63
C GLU A 136 -15.20 -14.35 -5.41
N ILE A 137 -15.51 -13.89 -4.19
CA ILE A 137 -16.79 -13.23 -3.88
C ILE A 137 -16.96 -11.98 -4.74
N ALA A 138 -15.96 -11.10 -4.73
CA ALA A 138 -16.03 -9.85 -5.47
C ALA A 138 -16.07 -10.05 -6.99
N MET A 139 -15.30 -11.00 -7.55
CA MET A 139 -15.40 -11.36 -8.97
C MET A 139 -16.80 -11.88 -9.33
N LYS A 140 -17.43 -12.67 -8.46
CA LYS A 140 -18.81 -13.12 -8.67
C LYS A 140 -19.77 -11.94 -8.67
N VAL A 141 -19.66 -11.01 -7.73
CA VAL A 141 -20.50 -9.80 -7.69
C VAL A 141 -20.28 -8.94 -8.94
N LEU A 142 -19.02 -8.72 -9.35
CA LEU A 142 -18.69 -7.98 -10.56
C LEU A 142 -19.30 -8.61 -11.82
N GLY A 143 -19.37 -9.94 -11.91
CA GLY A 143 -20.10 -10.62 -12.97
C GLY A 143 -21.59 -10.27 -13.02
N HIS A 144 -22.27 -10.12 -11.87
CA HIS A 144 -23.67 -9.68 -11.80
C HIS A 144 -23.83 -8.20 -12.15
N LEU A 145 -22.79 -7.38 -11.94
CA LEU A 145 -22.74 -5.97 -12.32
C LEU A 145 -22.31 -5.75 -13.79
N GLY A 146 -22.14 -6.82 -14.57
CA GLY A 146 -21.73 -6.78 -15.97
C GLY A 146 -20.23 -6.55 -16.19
N GLU A 147 -19.41 -6.63 -15.14
CA GLU A 147 -17.97 -6.38 -15.15
C GLU A 147 -17.14 -7.65 -14.92
N SER A 148 -17.43 -8.71 -15.67
CA SER A 148 -16.72 -9.98 -15.57
C SER A 148 -15.24 -9.88 -15.96
N PHE A 149 -14.41 -10.72 -15.35
CA PHE A 149 -13.05 -10.99 -15.78
C PHE A 149 -12.97 -12.29 -16.60
N PRO A 150 -11.98 -12.43 -17.50
CA PRO A 150 -11.68 -13.69 -18.16
C PRO A 150 -11.37 -14.80 -17.14
N THR A 151 -11.70 -16.05 -17.47
CA THR A 151 -11.39 -17.21 -16.63
C THR A 151 -9.89 -17.48 -16.54
N THR A 152 -9.16 -17.18 -17.60
CA THR A 152 -7.70 -17.30 -17.69
C THR A 152 -7.12 -16.02 -18.26
N VAL A 153 -6.01 -15.57 -17.69
CA VAL A 153 -5.31 -14.35 -18.11
C VAL A 153 -3.88 -14.73 -18.47
N ASN A 154 -3.40 -14.24 -19.61
CA ASN A 154 -2.03 -14.42 -20.05
C ASN A 154 -1.35 -13.04 -20.30
N PRO A 155 -0.01 -12.99 -20.39
CA PRO A 155 0.71 -11.72 -20.58
C PRO A 155 0.33 -10.95 -21.85
N LEU A 156 -0.02 -11.64 -22.93
CA LEU A 156 -0.40 -10.98 -24.19
C LEU A 156 -1.73 -10.22 -24.05
N MET A 157 -2.71 -10.82 -23.36
CA MET A 157 -3.98 -10.13 -23.04
C MET A 157 -3.75 -8.89 -22.19
N VAL A 158 -2.86 -8.99 -21.19
CA VAL A 158 -2.48 -7.85 -20.35
C VAL A 158 -1.88 -6.73 -21.21
N GLN A 159 -0.93 -7.05 -22.08
CA GLN A 159 -0.30 -6.07 -22.95
C GLN A 159 -1.30 -5.39 -23.89
N GLN A 160 -2.22 -6.16 -24.48
CA GLN A 160 -3.28 -5.62 -25.35
C GLN A 160 -4.20 -4.65 -24.59
N GLU A 161 -4.65 -5.01 -23.40
CA GLU A 161 -5.52 -4.16 -22.58
C GLU A 161 -4.82 -2.87 -22.11
N LEU A 162 -3.51 -2.94 -21.84
CA LEU A 162 -2.71 -1.76 -21.52
C LEU A 162 -2.62 -0.79 -22.71
N ILE A 163 -2.27 -1.31 -23.89
CA ILE A 163 -2.17 -0.49 -25.11
C ILE A 163 -3.53 0.15 -25.45
N MET A 164 -4.62 -0.62 -25.39
CA MET A 164 -5.97 -0.11 -25.65
C MET A 164 -6.36 0.99 -24.66
N THR A 165 -6.14 0.76 -23.37
CA THR A 165 -6.47 1.75 -22.34
C THR A 165 -5.62 3.01 -22.51
N GLN A 166 -4.32 2.87 -22.74
CA GLN A 166 -3.42 3.99 -22.97
C GLN A 166 -3.80 4.80 -24.21
N ALA A 167 -4.21 4.15 -25.29
CA ALA A 167 -4.72 4.81 -26.50
C ALA A 167 -6.00 5.62 -26.21
N MET A 168 -6.92 5.10 -25.38
CA MET A 168 -8.12 5.84 -24.96
C MET A 168 -7.81 7.10 -24.16
N LEU A 169 -6.68 7.11 -23.44
CA LEU A 169 -6.23 8.27 -22.67
C LEU A 169 -5.39 9.25 -23.49
N SER A 170 -4.93 8.84 -24.67
CA SER A 170 -4.03 9.65 -25.50
C SER A 170 -4.73 10.92 -25.98
N GLY A 171 -4.03 12.04 -25.90
CA GLY A 171 -4.54 13.34 -26.33
C GLY A 171 -5.37 14.10 -25.30
N GLN A 172 -5.75 13.49 -24.16
CA GLN A 172 -6.44 14.21 -23.10
C GLN A 172 -5.49 14.91 -22.12
N THR A 173 -5.82 16.14 -21.77
CA THR A 173 -5.15 16.97 -20.78
C THR A 173 -5.71 16.74 -19.37
N GLU A 174 -4.94 17.09 -18.34
CA GLU A 174 -5.39 16.97 -16.94
C GLU A 174 -6.67 17.78 -16.68
N ASP A 175 -6.78 18.98 -17.27
CA ASP A 175 -7.96 19.84 -17.13
C ASP A 175 -9.21 19.21 -17.75
N GLU A 176 -9.07 18.52 -18.89
CA GLU A 176 -10.19 17.80 -19.51
C GLU A 176 -10.68 16.65 -18.62
N TRP A 177 -9.77 15.89 -18.00
CA TRP A 177 -10.14 14.85 -17.03
C TRP A 177 -10.88 15.43 -15.82
N LEU A 178 -10.44 16.59 -15.32
CA LEU A 178 -11.09 17.28 -14.22
C LEU A 178 -12.43 17.90 -14.59
N GLN A 179 -12.79 17.95 -15.87
CA GLN A 179 -14.09 18.41 -16.35
C GLN A 179 -15.06 17.26 -16.67
N ILE A 180 -14.59 16.00 -16.70
CA ILE A 180 -15.47 14.84 -16.93
C ILE A 180 -16.61 14.81 -15.91
N GLU A 181 -17.81 14.48 -16.38
CA GLU A 181 -19.00 14.37 -15.55
C GLU A 181 -18.85 13.32 -14.46
N THR A 182 -19.56 13.51 -13.36
CA THR A 182 -19.58 12.53 -12.26
C THR A 182 -20.39 11.31 -12.69
N MET A 183 -19.88 10.12 -12.42
CA MET A 183 -20.56 8.86 -12.70
C MET A 183 -21.92 8.79 -11.99
N GLN A 184 -23.00 8.55 -12.75
CA GLN A 184 -24.38 8.49 -12.23
C GLN A 184 -24.94 7.06 -12.17
N ASP A 185 -24.38 6.12 -12.94
CA ASP A 185 -24.91 4.75 -12.99
C ASP A 185 -24.59 4.00 -11.67
N PRO A 186 -25.62 3.59 -10.89
CA PRO A 186 -25.42 2.94 -9.60
C PRO A 186 -24.76 1.56 -9.73
N GLN A 187 -24.95 0.84 -10.84
CA GLN A 187 -24.27 -0.44 -11.07
C GLN A 187 -22.78 -0.23 -11.34
N LYS A 188 -22.43 0.81 -12.10
CA LYS A 188 -21.02 1.15 -12.36
C LYS A 188 -20.32 1.71 -11.12
N LEU A 189 -21.01 2.51 -10.31
CA LEU A 189 -20.50 2.96 -9.00
C LEU A 189 -20.23 1.76 -8.07
N ALA A 190 -21.15 0.79 -8.01
CA ALA A 190 -20.92 -0.45 -7.28
C ALA A 190 -19.74 -1.24 -7.84
N ALA A 191 -19.62 -1.35 -9.16
CA ALA A 191 -18.51 -2.06 -9.79
C ALA A 191 -17.16 -1.39 -9.48
N MET A 192 -17.07 -0.07 -9.55
CA MET A 192 -15.87 0.69 -9.18
C MET A 192 -15.45 0.44 -7.73
N ARG A 193 -16.41 0.39 -6.78
CA ARG A 193 -16.14 0.04 -5.38
C ARG A 193 -15.55 -1.36 -5.24
N PHE A 194 -16.16 -2.37 -5.87
CA PHE A 194 -15.66 -3.75 -5.80
C PHE A 194 -14.31 -3.92 -6.49
N LEU A 195 -14.08 -3.28 -7.64
CA LEU A 195 -12.79 -3.27 -8.33
C LEU A 195 -11.71 -2.64 -7.44
N SER A 196 -12.00 -1.50 -6.81
CA SER A 196 -11.10 -0.84 -5.87
C SER A 196 -10.78 -1.71 -4.65
N LEU A 197 -11.74 -2.49 -4.16
CA LEU A 197 -11.56 -3.38 -3.00
C LEU A 197 -10.62 -4.54 -3.32
N ILE A 198 -10.77 -5.18 -4.48
CA ILE A 198 -9.97 -6.37 -4.83
C ILE A 198 -8.60 -6.08 -5.41
N LEU A 199 -8.39 -4.86 -5.89
CA LEU A 199 -7.15 -4.50 -6.58
C LEU A 199 -5.88 -4.84 -5.76
N PRO A 200 -5.78 -4.53 -4.45
CA PRO A 200 -4.64 -4.95 -3.63
C PRO A 200 -4.48 -6.47 -3.54
N PHE A 201 -5.58 -7.24 -3.55
CA PHE A 201 -5.52 -8.70 -3.49
C PHE A 201 -5.01 -9.32 -4.79
N PHE A 202 -5.32 -8.73 -5.95
CA PHE A 202 -4.71 -9.14 -7.21
C PHE A 202 -3.22 -8.84 -7.25
N TYR A 203 -2.77 -7.73 -6.65
CA TYR A 203 -1.35 -7.39 -6.59
C TYR A 203 -0.55 -8.40 -5.74
N SER A 204 -1.03 -8.73 -4.54
CA SER A 204 -0.30 -9.58 -3.59
C SER A 204 -0.64 -11.08 -3.65
N GLY A 205 -1.70 -11.47 -4.37
CA GLY A 205 -2.22 -12.84 -4.43
C GLY A 205 -1.68 -13.65 -5.60
N GLU A 206 -2.24 -14.85 -5.79
CA GLU A 206 -1.85 -15.80 -6.86
C GLU A 206 -2.25 -15.29 -8.27
N LYS A 207 -3.26 -14.43 -8.37
CA LYS A 207 -3.83 -13.92 -9.62
C LYS A 207 -3.14 -12.63 -10.10
N LYS A 208 -1.80 -12.54 -10.05
CA LYS A 208 -1.04 -11.30 -10.33
C LYS A 208 -1.35 -10.65 -11.69
N LEU A 209 -1.60 -11.45 -12.73
CA LEU A 209 -1.95 -10.93 -14.06
C LEU A 209 -3.33 -10.24 -14.13
N TYR A 210 -4.21 -10.45 -13.14
CA TYR A 210 -5.49 -9.76 -13.06
C TYR A 210 -5.35 -8.32 -12.56
N PHE A 211 -4.27 -7.98 -11.85
CA PHE A 211 -4.01 -6.62 -11.36
C PHE A 211 -4.00 -5.58 -12.49
N PRO A 212 -3.18 -5.71 -13.55
CA PRO A 212 -3.18 -4.74 -14.64
C PRO A 212 -4.51 -4.68 -15.39
N LEU A 213 -5.21 -5.81 -15.56
CA LEU A 213 -6.54 -5.84 -16.17
C LEU A 213 -7.57 -5.06 -15.34
N CYS A 214 -7.52 -5.20 -14.02
CA CYS A 214 -8.40 -4.50 -13.10
C CYS A 214 -8.15 -2.98 -13.17
N CYS A 215 -6.88 -2.54 -13.20
CA CYS A 215 -6.52 -1.13 -13.40
C CYS A 215 -7.10 -0.59 -14.71
N CYS A 216 -6.87 -1.30 -15.83
CA CYS A 216 -7.41 -0.92 -17.14
C CYS A 216 -8.94 -0.79 -17.10
N LYS A 217 -9.63 -1.76 -16.51
CA LYS A 217 -11.10 -1.75 -16.39
C LYS A 217 -11.61 -0.55 -15.59
N MET A 218 -11.02 -0.24 -14.43
CA MET A 218 -11.43 0.90 -13.61
C MET A 218 -11.23 2.24 -14.35
N VAL A 219 -10.12 2.38 -15.07
CA VAL A 219 -9.87 3.57 -15.90
C VAL A 219 -10.90 3.65 -17.03
N ARG A 220 -11.10 2.58 -17.80
CA ARG A 220 -12.06 2.55 -18.92
C ARG A 220 -13.49 2.87 -18.46
N LEU A 221 -13.90 2.37 -17.30
CA LEU A 221 -15.19 2.73 -16.69
C LEU A 221 -15.26 4.23 -16.36
N SER A 222 -14.19 4.78 -15.80
CA SER A 222 -14.10 6.23 -15.49
C SER A 222 -14.18 7.09 -16.76
N VAL A 223 -13.57 6.66 -17.87
CA VAL A 223 -13.65 7.37 -19.16
C VAL A 223 -15.04 7.27 -19.78
N SER A 224 -15.65 6.08 -19.74
CA SER A 224 -16.88 5.80 -20.49
C SER A 224 -18.18 6.16 -19.76
N HIS A 225 -18.18 6.16 -18.43
CA HIS A 225 -19.39 6.38 -17.62
C HIS A 225 -19.26 7.56 -16.66
N GLY A 226 -18.19 8.35 -16.76
CA GLY A 226 -17.89 9.45 -15.86
C GLY A 226 -17.00 9.04 -14.68
N ILE A 227 -16.49 10.03 -13.96
CA ILE A 227 -15.55 9.82 -12.86
C ILE A 227 -16.25 9.69 -11.50
N CYS A 228 -15.65 8.94 -10.58
CA CYS A 228 -16.15 8.72 -9.22
C CYS A 228 -15.01 8.78 -8.20
N ARG A 229 -15.32 8.57 -6.91
CA ARG A 229 -14.34 8.65 -5.81
C ARG A 229 -13.19 7.63 -5.98
N GLU A 230 -13.49 6.48 -6.56
CA GLU A 230 -12.55 5.39 -6.84
C GLU A 230 -11.68 5.68 -8.08
N SER A 231 -12.04 6.64 -8.93
CA SER A 231 -11.27 6.99 -10.12
C SER A 231 -9.87 7.51 -9.78
N ALA A 232 -9.71 8.25 -8.67
CA ALA A 232 -8.39 8.68 -8.21
C ALA A 232 -7.44 7.49 -8.01
N PHE A 233 -7.89 6.46 -7.29
CA PHE A 233 -7.14 5.23 -7.09
C PHE A 233 -6.94 4.48 -8.41
N ALA A 234 -7.94 4.44 -9.29
CA ALA A 234 -7.84 3.82 -10.62
C ALA A 234 -6.69 4.40 -11.44
N PHE A 235 -6.61 5.72 -11.58
CA PHE A 235 -5.57 6.38 -12.36
C PHE A 235 -4.19 6.22 -11.70
N ALA A 236 -4.09 6.32 -10.37
CA ALA A 236 -2.84 6.05 -9.67
C ALA A 236 -2.34 4.62 -9.94
N SER A 237 -3.20 3.61 -9.78
CA SER A 237 -2.83 2.21 -9.98
C SER A 237 -2.55 1.87 -11.45
N PHE A 238 -3.26 2.49 -12.40
CA PHE A 238 -2.93 2.37 -13.81
C PHE A 238 -1.56 2.99 -14.12
N GLY A 239 -1.26 4.17 -13.56
CA GLY A 239 0.06 4.78 -13.64
C GLY A 239 1.16 3.86 -13.12
N MET A 240 0.92 3.17 -11.99
CA MET A 240 1.85 2.20 -11.41
C MET A 240 2.13 1.04 -12.38
N VAL A 241 1.09 0.55 -13.05
CA VAL A 241 1.22 -0.53 -14.04
C VAL A 241 1.99 -0.06 -15.28
N ILE A 242 1.66 1.10 -15.83
CA ILE A 242 2.34 1.66 -17.01
C ILE A 242 3.82 1.95 -16.69
N SER A 243 4.11 2.55 -15.53
CA SER A 243 5.48 2.80 -15.12
C SER A 243 6.26 1.51 -14.86
N GLY A 244 5.63 0.48 -14.26
CA GLY A 244 6.30 -0.75 -13.85
C GLY A 244 6.46 -1.78 -14.97
N ILE A 245 5.42 -1.99 -15.79
CA ILE A 245 5.41 -3.01 -16.85
C ILE A 245 5.92 -2.45 -18.18
N MET A 246 5.49 -1.23 -18.55
CA MET A 246 5.86 -0.62 -19.84
C MET A 246 7.11 0.26 -19.74
N GLY A 247 7.59 0.53 -18.51
CA GLY A 247 8.77 1.39 -18.27
C GLY A 247 8.50 2.89 -18.48
N GLU A 248 7.26 3.30 -18.73
CA GLU A 248 6.89 4.69 -19.02
C GLU A 248 6.70 5.50 -17.73
N ARG A 249 7.81 5.91 -17.11
CA ARG A 249 7.80 6.61 -15.81
C ARG A 249 7.13 7.98 -15.87
N ASP A 250 7.37 8.77 -16.92
CA ASP A 250 6.75 10.09 -17.08
C ASP A 250 5.22 9.99 -17.22
N CYS A 251 4.76 8.94 -17.89
CA CYS A 251 3.34 8.63 -17.98
C CYS A 251 2.79 8.28 -16.59
N GLY A 252 3.48 7.41 -15.84
CA GLY A 252 3.14 7.10 -14.45
C GLY A 252 3.05 8.33 -13.56
N TYR A 253 4.01 9.25 -13.64
CA TYR A 253 4.02 10.49 -12.86
C TYR A 253 2.81 11.39 -13.19
N ARG A 254 2.47 11.56 -14.47
CA ARG A 254 1.27 12.32 -14.89
C ARG A 254 -0.01 11.72 -14.33
N HIS A 255 -0.14 10.40 -14.34
CA HIS A 255 -1.28 9.70 -13.74
C HIS A 255 -1.34 9.87 -12.22
N GLY A 256 -0.18 9.89 -11.54
CA GLY A 256 -0.11 10.19 -10.11
C GLY A 256 -0.61 11.60 -9.78
N LYS A 257 -0.22 12.61 -10.57
CA LYS A 257 -0.74 13.99 -10.41
C LYS A 257 -2.25 14.07 -10.64
N LEU A 258 -2.73 13.48 -11.74
CA LEU A 258 -4.17 13.42 -12.03
C LEU A 258 -4.95 12.75 -10.89
N ALA A 259 -4.42 11.66 -10.34
CA ALA A 259 -5.05 10.98 -9.21
C ALA A 259 -5.18 11.88 -7.97
N LEU A 260 -4.16 12.67 -7.64
CA LEU A 260 -4.23 13.64 -6.53
C LEU A 260 -5.23 14.76 -6.82
N SER A 261 -5.26 15.29 -8.04
CA SER A 261 -6.23 16.31 -8.47
C SER A 261 -7.68 15.80 -8.39
N LEU A 262 -7.93 14.55 -8.80
CA LEU A 262 -9.22 13.89 -8.68
C LEU A 262 -9.63 13.65 -7.22
N LEU A 263 -8.68 13.23 -6.38
CA LEU A 263 -8.94 13.02 -4.96
C LEU A 263 -9.39 14.32 -4.28
N ASN A 264 -8.75 15.45 -4.62
CA ASN A 264 -9.14 16.77 -4.15
C ASN A 264 -10.53 17.17 -4.66
N ARG A 265 -10.85 16.94 -5.93
CA ARG A 265 -12.17 17.23 -6.52
C ARG A 265 -13.33 16.58 -5.74
N PHE A 266 -13.16 15.32 -5.34
CA PHE A 266 -14.21 14.58 -4.62
C PHE A 266 -14.19 14.78 -3.11
N GLN A 267 -13.20 15.50 -2.56
CA GLN A 267 -12.92 15.56 -1.12
C GLN A 267 -12.92 14.15 -0.49
N GLY A 268 -12.46 13.16 -1.27
CA GLY A 268 -12.72 11.75 -1.03
C GLY A 268 -11.82 11.18 0.05
N LYS A 269 -12.25 11.25 1.32
CA LYS A 269 -11.48 10.67 2.43
C LYS A 269 -11.40 9.14 2.35
N GLU A 270 -12.39 8.47 1.75
CA GLU A 270 -12.45 7.00 1.71
C GLU A 270 -11.45 6.34 0.74
N SER A 271 -11.02 7.06 -0.32
CA SER A 271 -10.00 6.60 -1.27
C SER A 271 -8.63 7.25 -1.04
N PHE A 272 -8.52 8.12 -0.03
CA PHE A 272 -7.34 8.93 0.25
C PHE A 272 -6.11 8.06 0.54
N ALA A 273 -6.19 7.23 1.58
CA ALA A 273 -5.07 6.39 2.00
C ALA A 273 -4.63 5.43 0.89
N ARG A 274 -5.59 4.89 0.11
CA ARG A 274 -5.35 4.01 -1.04
C ARG A 274 -4.58 4.70 -2.16
N THR A 275 -5.04 5.88 -2.53
CA THR A 275 -4.42 6.68 -3.60
C THR A 275 -3.02 7.10 -3.20
N TYR A 276 -2.84 7.55 -1.95
CA TYR A 276 -1.55 8.03 -1.44
C TYR A 276 -0.48 6.96 -1.42
N TRP A 277 -0.79 5.72 -1.00
CA TRP A 277 0.25 4.69 -0.98
C TRP A 277 0.73 4.33 -2.39
N VAL A 278 -0.15 4.39 -3.40
CA VAL A 278 0.26 4.16 -4.79
C VAL A 278 1.10 5.32 -5.30
N VAL A 279 0.60 6.56 -5.16
CA VAL A 279 1.26 7.75 -5.68
C VAL A 279 2.63 7.95 -5.04
N TYR A 280 2.68 8.03 -3.71
CA TYR A 280 3.92 8.32 -2.99
C TYR A 280 4.78 7.08 -2.74
N GLY A 281 4.23 5.87 -2.81
CA GLY A 281 4.99 4.63 -2.63
C GLY A 281 5.57 4.04 -3.92
N PHE A 282 4.88 4.21 -5.04
CA PHE A 282 5.19 3.50 -6.29
C PHE A 282 5.42 4.39 -7.51
N LEU A 283 4.96 5.64 -7.50
CA LEU A 283 5.12 6.56 -8.64
C LEU A 283 6.15 7.65 -8.37
N PHE A 284 5.88 8.51 -7.38
CA PHE A 284 6.66 9.72 -7.17
C PHE A 284 8.07 9.42 -6.67
N ASN A 285 8.32 8.28 -6.03
CA ASN A 285 9.69 7.88 -5.66
C ASN A 285 10.66 7.78 -6.84
N TRP A 286 10.16 7.61 -8.07
CA TRP A 286 10.97 7.59 -9.30
C TRP A 286 11.28 8.97 -9.88
N THR A 287 10.67 10.03 -9.35
CA THR A 287 10.62 11.38 -9.96
C THR A 287 10.56 12.53 -8.95
N GLU A 288 10.54 12.25 -7.65
CA GLU A 288 10.51 13.22 -6.55
C GLU A 288 11.43 12.75 -5.41
N PRO A 289 11.92 13.66 -4.54
CA PRO A 289 12.72 13.28 -3.38
C PRO A 289 12.02 12.26 -2.47
N LEU A 290 12.71 11.20 -2.08
CA LEU A 290 12.13 10.21 -1.15
C LEU A 290 11.68 10.87 0.17
N GLN A 291 12.45 11.85 0.64
CA GLN A 291 12.18 12.57 1.88
C GLN A 291 10.88 13.39 1.82
N SER A 292 10.48 13.92 0.66
CA SER A 292 9.20 14.62 0.52
C SER A 292 8.02 13.64 0.50
N CYS A 293 8.20 12.45 -0.07
CA CYS A 293 7.18 11.40 -0.09
C CYS A 293 6.89 10.82 1.31
N LEU A 294 7.87 10.83 2.23
CA LEU A 294 7.71 10.34 3.60
C LEU A 294 6.58 11.02 4.39
N VAL A 295 6.48 12.35 4.27
CA VAL A 295 5.49 13.14 5.03
C VAL A 295 4.07 12.77 4.62
N CYS A 296 3.85 12.52 3.33
CA CYS A 296 2.55 12.16 2.77
C CYS A 296 2.03 10.82 3.32
N HIS A 297 2.91 9.85 3.61
CA HIS A 297 2.48 8.59 4.21
C HIS A 297 1.92 8.78 5.64
N LYS A 298 2.47 9.71 6.44
CA LYS A 298 1.94 10.01 7.78
C LYS A 298 0.52 10.56 7.73
N GLU A 299 0.26 11.47 6.79
CA GLU A 299 -1.09 12.00 6.56
C GLU A 299 -2.07 10.89 6.13
N ALA A 300 -1.65 10.04 5.18
CA ALA A 300 -2.46 8.93 4.71
C ALA A 300 -2.81 7.92 5.82
N ILE A 301 -1.90 7.67 6.76
CA ILE A 301 -2.17 6.84 7.95
C ILE A 301 -3.29 7.47 8.78
N GLN A 302 -3.18 8.76 9.12
CA GLN A 302 -4.18 9.45 9.95
C GLN A 302 -5.56 9.48 9.29
N VAL A 303 -5.63 9.83 8.00
CA VAL A 303 -6.90 9.89 7.26
C VAL A 303 -7.51 8.49 7.13
N GLY A 304 -6.72 7.48 6.76
CA GLY A 304 -7.18 6.09 6.64
C GLY A 304 -7.79 5.56 7.93
N MET A 305 -7.14 5.83 9.07
CA MET A 305 -7.65 5.44 10.39
C MET A 305 -8.96 6.15 10.74
N SER A 306 -9.10 7.44 10.40
CA SER A 306 -10.32 8.21 10.68
C SER A 306 -11.55 7.68 9.92
N VAL A 307 -11.36 7.09 8.74
CA VAL A 307 -12.47 6.56 7.91
C VAL A 307 -12.62 5.05 8.01
N GLY A 308 -11.88 4.38 8.90
CA GLY A 308 -11.94 2.93 9.06
C GLY A 308 -11.24 2.13 7.95
N ASP A 309 -10.49 2.78 7.05
CA ASP A 309 -9.65 2.11 6.04
C ASP A 309 -8.31 1.69 6.65
N THR A 310 -8.40 0.81 7.65
CA THR A 310 -7.26 0.33 8.44
C THR A 310 -6.23 -0.37 7.56
N MET A 311 -6.67 -1.19 6.60
CA MET A 311 -5.79 -1.89 5.65
C MET A 311 -4.86 -0.91 4.91
N SER A 312 -5.39 0.14 4.30
CA SER A 312 -4.58 1.10 3.55
C SER A 312 -3.70 1.95 4.45
N ALA A 313 -4.17 2.26 5.68
CA ALA A 313 -3.32 2.89 6.68
C ALA A 313 -2.11 2.01 7.01
N MET A 314 -2.30 0.69 7.20
CA MET A 314 -1.20 -0.24 7.48
C MET A 314 -0.21 -0.37 6.31
N VAL A 315 -0.68 -0.33 5.07
CA VAL A 315 0.20 -0.26 3.89
C VAL A 315 1.07 1.00 3.92
N ASN A 316 0.48 2.15 4.26
CA ASN A 316 1.23 3.41 4.40
C ASN A 316 2.23 3.36 5.55
N VAL A 317 1.93 2.69 6.68
CA VAL A 317 2.92 2.45 7.76
C VAL A 317 4.13 1.71 7.22
N GLN A 318 3.91 0.63 6.47
CA GLN A 318 5.00 -0.17 5.92
C GLN A 318 5.87 0.65 4.93
N LEU A 319 5.23 1.43 4.05
CA LEU A 319 5.94 2.29 3.11
C LEU A 319 6.69 3.41 3.81
N TYR A 320 6.08 4.01 4.84
CA TYR A 320 6.74 5.03 5.66
C TYR A 320 8.01 4.49 6.31
N LEU A 321 7.92 3.39 7.05
CA LEU A 321 9.06 2.80 7.76
C LEU A 321 10.16 2.37 6.79
N GLY A 322 9.79 1.70 5.69
CA GLY A 322 10.72 1.25 4.66
C GLY A 322 11.48 2.40 4.01
N THR A 323 10.74 3.44 3.59
CA THR A 323 11.34 4.64 2.98
C THR A 323 12.18 5.41 3.99
N ALA A 324 11.77 5.49 5.26
CA ALA A 324 12.48 6.22 6.29
C ALA A 324 13.85 5.59 6.58
N MET A 325 13.89 4.26 6.61
CA MET A 325 15.13 3.51 6.79
C MET A 325 16.11 3.78 5.64
N VAL A 326 15.67 3.73 4.39
CA VAL A 326 16.56 3.97 3.23
C VAL A 326 16.88 5.44 2.99
N CYS A 327 16.10 6.37 3.55
CA CYS A 327 16.47 7.79 3.62
C CYS A 327 17.58 8.06 4.67
N GLY A 328 17.91 7.08 5.51
CA GLY A 328 18.90 7.24 6.56
C GLY A 328 18.41 8.05 7.75
N GLN A 329 17.12 7.96 8.10
CA GLN A 329 16.64 8.54 9.36
C GLN A 329 17.38 7.92 10.56
N PRO A 330 17.63 8.69 11.64
CA PRO A 330 18.24 8.15 12.85
C PRO A 330 17.47 6.93 13.38
N LEU A 331 18.14 5.78 13.47
CA LEU A 331 17.48 4.51 13.76
C LEU A 331 16.77 4.50 15.12
N GLY A 332 17.32 5.19 16.14
CA GLY A 332 16.64 5.31 17.44
C GLY A 332 15.27 5.97 17.32
N GLN A 333 15.20 7.11 16.63
CA GLN A 333 13.93 7.80 16.36
C GLN A 333 12.98 6.92 15.53
N LEU A 334 13.50 6.25 14.50
CA LEU A 334 12.68 5.38 13.65
C LEU A 334 12.08 4.21 14.45
N MET A 335 12.82 3.64 15.40
CA MET A 335 12.35 2.56 16.26
C MET A 335 11.28 3.04 17.27
N ASP A 336 11.44 4.25 17.81
CA ASP A 336 10.41 4.87 18.67
C ASP A 336 9.11 5.14 17.88
N GLU A 337 9.22 5.68 16.67
CA GLU A 337 8.06 5.90 15.79
C GLU A 337 7.42 4.57 15.37
N LYS A 338 8.22 3.55 15.04
CA LYS A 338 7.74 2.19 14.74
C LYS A 338 6.92 1.64 15.90
N LYS A 339 7.36 1.80 17.14
CA LYS A 339 6.63 1.31 18.32
C LYS A 339 5.21 1.89 18.37
N VAL A 340 5.08 3.21 18.25
CA VAL A 340 3.77 3.89 18.26
C VAL A 340 2.86 3.41 17.12
N LEU A 341 3.41 3.29 15.91
CA LEU A 341 2.64 2.82 14.73
C LEU A 341 2.27 1.34 14.83
N CYS A 342 3.14 0.50 15.40
CA CYS A 342 2.88 -0.92 15.58
C CYS A 342 1.94 -1.22 16.73
N ASP A 343 1.91 -0.42 17.79
CA ASP A 343 0.90 -0.54 18.86
C ASP A 343 -0.51 -0.38 18.27
N GLN A 344 -0.67 0.51 17.27
CA GLN A 344 -1.91 0.63 16.50
C GLN A 344 -2.16 -0.64 15.67
N ILE A 345 -1.18 -1.13 14.89
CA ILE A 345 -1.31 -2.36 14.07
C ILE A 345 -1.77 -3.56 14.91
N ILE A 346 -1.19 -3.74 16.11
CA ILE A 346 -1.50 -4.85 17.01
C ILE A 346 -2.90 -4.71 17.58
N GLY A 347 -3.31 -3.50 17.96
CA GLY A 347 -4.67 -3.21 18.43
C GLY A 347 -5.75 -3.58 17.41
N PHE A 348 -5.45 -3.44 16.11
CA PHE A 348 -6.32 -3.81 15.00
C PHE A 348 -6.06 -5.23 14.42
N LYS A 349 -5.37 -6.11 15.18
CA LYS A 349 -5.09 -7.52 14.83
C LYS A 349 -4.60 -7.76 13.40
N HIS A 350 -3.92 -6.79 12.79
CA HIS A 350 -3.38 -6.85 11.43
C HIS A 350 -2.05 -7.63 11.43
N HIS A 351 -2.10 -8.89 11.87
CA HIS A 351 -0.92 -9.73 12.07
C HIS A 351 -0.06 -9.90 10.81
N PHE A 352 -0.69 -9.92 9.64
CA PHE A 352 0.01 -9.97 8.35
C PHE A 352 0.83 -8.70 8.08
N PHE A 353 0.28 -7.51 8.30
CA PHE A 353 1.04 -6.27 8.09
C PHE A 353 2.18 -6.13 9.09
N TYR A 354 1.95 -6.58 10.33
CA TYR A 354 3.01 -6.63 11.34
C TYR A 354 4.17 -7.55 10.93
N SER A 355 3.88 -8.75 10.41
CA SER A 355 4.93 -9.69 9.99
C SER A 355 5.83 -9.12 8.89
N MET A 356 5.28 -8.29 8.01
CA MET A 356 6.01 -7.62 6.93
C MET A 356 6.94 -6.47 7.41
N ILE A 357 6.80 -5.99 8.65
CA ILE A 357 7.64 -4.95 9.26
C ILE A 357 8.81 -5.57 10.05
N LYS A 358 8.69 -6.84 10.46
CA LYS A 358 9.70 -7.52 11.27
C LYS A 358 11.12 -7.52 10.65
N PRO A 359 11.31 -7.81 9.35
CA PRO A 359 12.66 -7.80 8.74
C PRO A 359 13.35 -6.44 8.85
N LEU A 360 12.60 -5.36 8.63
CA LEU A 360 13.09 -3.99 8.79
C LEU A 360 13.49 -3.72 10.23
N SER A 361 12.62 -4.08 11.17
CA SER A 361 12.83 -3.80 12.60
C SER A 361 14.04 -4.54 13.15
N GLN A 362 14.19 -5.82 12.79
CA GLN A 362 15.35 -6.60 13.17
C GLN A 362 16.63 -6.07 12.52
N ALA A 363 16.58 -5.65 11.25
CA ALA A 363 17.74 -5.05 10.59
C ALA A 363 18.18 -3.74 11.28
N ALA A 364 17.24 -2.90 11.71
CA ALA A 364 17.54 -1.70 12.49
C ALA A 364 18.17 -2.04 13.85
N LEU A 365 17.67 -3.08 14.54
CA LEU A 365 18.27 -3.57 15.79
C LEU A 365 19.69 -4.11 15.58
N ASN A 366 19.94 -4.81 14.48
CA ASN A 366 21.28 -5.29 14.12
C ASN A 366 22.26 -4.12 13.92
N LEU A 367 21.85 -3.07 13.21
CA LEU A 367 22.66 -1.85 13.02
C LEU A 367 22.89 -1.07 14.33
N LEU A 368 21.98 -1.18 15.30
CA LEU A 368 22.12 -0.64 16.66
C LEU A 368 23.00 -1.52 17.57
N GLY A 369 23.58 -2.62 17.06
CA GLY A 369 24.41 -3.55 17.84
C GLY A 369 23.63 -4.45 18.79
N ARG A 370 22.31 -4.62 18.57
CA ARG A 370 21.41 -5.44 19.40
C ARG A 370 21.19 -6.85 18.81
N SER A 371 22.20 -7.40 18.14
CA SER A 371 22.21 -8.77 17.63
C SER A 371 23.60 -9.40 17.77
N PRO A 372 23.71 -10.69 18.14
CA PRO A 372 25.00 -11.40 18.16
C PRO A 372 25.66 -11.50 16.78
N ASP A 373 24.87 -11.71 15.72
CA ASP A 373 25.35 -11.69 14.34
C ASP A 373 24.65 -10.56 13.56
N PRO A 374 25.37 -9.48 13.19
CA PRO A 374 24.76 -8.35 12.50
C PRO A 374 24.20 -8.72 11.11
N CYS A 375 24.62 -9.83 10.50
CA CYS A 375 24.17 -10.25 9.16
C CYS A 375 23.04 -11.30 9.19
N LYS A 376 22.57 -11.70 10.38
CA LYS A 376 21.46 -12.63 10.57
C LYS A 376 20.26 -11.89 11.17
N LEU A 377 19.08 -12.03 10.57
CA LEU A 377 17.84 -11.47 11.12
C LEU A 377 17.23 -12.44 12.13
N SER A 378 17.89 -12.60 13.27
CA SER A 378 17.39 -13.41 14.39
C SER A 378 17.63 -12.65 15.69
N GLY A 379 16.57 -12.38 16.44
CA GLY A 379 16.61 -11.53 17.64
C GLY A 379 15.22 -11.22 18.19
N GLU A 380 15.07 -10.02 18.77
CA GLU A 380 13.88 -9.59 19.50
C GLU A 380 12.60 -9.56 18.66
N GLU A 381 12.71 -9.25 17.37
CA GLU A 381 11.54 -9.02 16.50
C GLU A 381 11.17 -10.26 15.67
N MET A 382 12.15 -11.09 15.31
CA MET A 382 11.96 -12.25 14.45
C MET A 382 13.09 -13.26 14.54
N ASP A 383 12.82 -14.46 14.01
CA ASP A 383 13.81 -15.45 13.62
C ASP A 383 13.66 -15.79 12.13
N GLU A 384 14.69 -15.54 11.33
CA GLU A 384 14.66 -15.79 9.88
C GLU A 384 14.45 -17.26 9.52
N ASP A 385 15.00 -18.20 10.29
CA ASP A 385 14.89 -19.63 10.01
C ASP A 385 13.46 -20.12 10.30
N GLU A 386 12.80 -19.59 11.33
CA GLU A 386 11.37 -19.78 11.59
C GLU A 386 10.50 -19.20 10.48
N MET A 387 10.76 -17.96 10.07
CA MET A 387 9.90 -17.28 9.10
C MET A 387 10.01 -17.87 7.69
N LEU A 388 11.18 -18.39 7.30
CA LEU A 388 11.39 -19.02 5.99
C LEU A 388 10.90 -20.48 5.93
N ARG A 389 10.54 -21.11 7.05
CA ARG A 389 10.13 -22.53 7.11
C ARG A 389 8.74 -22.82 6.53
N THR A 390 7.84 -21.83 6.45
CA THR A 390 6.48 -22.04 5.94
C THR A 390 6.31 -21.47 4.52
N SER A 391 5.63 -22.21 3.64
CA SER A 391 5.46 -21.85 2.22
C SER A 391 4.72 -20.51 2.02
N GLU A 392 3.69 -20.23 2.82
CA GLU A 392 2.94 -18.96 2.75
C GLU A 392 3.78 -17.73 3.13
N ASN A 393 4.72 -17.89 4.06
CA ASN A 393 5.62 -16.81 4.47
C ASN A 393 6.78 -16.66 3.48
N TYR A 394 7.26 -17.76 2.91
CA TYR A 394 8.40 -17.76 2.01
C TYR A 394 8.20 -16.82 0.81
N GLU A 395 7.09 -16.94 0.08
CA GLU A 395 6.88 -16.12 -1.13
C GLU A 395 6.74 -14.62 -0.85
N LYS A 396 6.24 -14.25 0.33
CA LYS A 396 5.93 -12.84 0.67
C LYS A 396 7.04 -12.16 1.45
N LEU A 397 7.72 -12.88 2.35
CA LEU A 397 8.70 -12.32 3.29
C LEU A 397 10.14 -12.56 2.88
N ALA A 398 10.44 -13.65 2.15
CA ALA A 398 11.81 -13.94 1.73
C ALA A 398 12.48 -12.78 0.98
N PRO A 399 11.80 -12.02 0.10
CA PRO A 399 12.46 -10.92 -0.61
C PRO A 399 12.93 -9.79 0.31
N LEU A 400 12.14 -9.50 1.36
CA LEU A 400 12.49 -8.52 2.38
C LEU A 400 13.64 -9.04 3.25
N ILE A 401 13.56 -10.29 3.70
CA ILE A 401 14.61 -10.94 4.50
C ILE A 401 15.93 -10.93 3.72
N TYR A 402 15.94 -11.40 2.48
CA TYR A 402 17.14 -11.44 1.64
C TYR A 402 17.67 -10.05 1.36
N PHE A 403 16.82 -9.05 1.11
CA PHE A 403 17.27 -7.68 0.93
C PHE A 403 17.99 -7.13 2.16
N TYR A 404 17.35 -7.20 3.35
CA TYR A 404 17.95 -6.65 4.57
C TYR A 404 19.22 -7.41 4.98
N ARG A 405 19.24 -8.74 4.83
CA ARG A 405 20.45 -9.53 5.07
C ARG A 405 21.57 -9.18 4.10
N MET A 406 21.26 -8.99 2.81
CA MET A 406 22.24 -8.59 1.80
C MET A 406 22.83 -7.22 2.13
N TRP A 407 21.97 -6.27 2.50
CA TRP A 407 22.39 -4.94 2.89
C TRP A 407 23.33 -4.99 4.11
N LEU A 408 22.95 -5.71 5.17
CA LEU A 408 23.79 -5.90 6.35
C LEU A 408 25.11 -6.62 5.99
N ALA A 409 25.05 -7.69 5.20
CA ALA A 409 26.22 -8.44 4.77
C ALA A 409 27.22 -7.56 4.02
N TYR A 410 26.76 -6.65 3.16
CA TYR A 410 27.63 -5.69 2.49
C TYR A 410 28.27 -4.70 3.47
N LEU A 411 27.47 -4.07 4.34
CA LEU A 411 27.96 -3.09 5.33
C LEU A 411 28.99 -3.68 6.30
N PHE A 412 28.86 -4.95 6.67
CA PHE A 412 29.78 -5.65 7.57
C PHE A 412 30.85 -6.47 6.83
N GLY A 413 31.07 -6.22 5.53
CA GLY A 413 32.17 -6.80 4.75
C GLY A 413 32.05 -8.28 4.41
N ARG A 414 30.89 -8.90 4.60
CA ARG A 414 30.60 -10.30 4.22
C ARG A 414 30.13 -10.38 2.76
N TYR A 415 31.01 -10.00 1.83
CA TYR A 415 30.66 -9.81 0.41
C TYR A 415 30.19 -11.09 -0.29
N GLU A 416 30.77 -12.25 0.03
CA GLU A 416 30.34 -13.54 -0.53
C GLU A 416 28.90 -13.87 -0.13
N LEU A 417 28.52 -13.62 1.14
CA LEU A 417 27.15 -13.78 1.62
C LEU A 417 26.20 -12.77 0.95
N ALA A 418 26.64 -11.52 0.79
CA ALA A 418 25.85 -10.51 0.08
C ALA A 418 25.57 -10.94 -1.37
N ALA A 419 26.54 -11.53 -2.07
CA ALA A 419 26.34 -12.02 -3.44
C ALA A 419 25.37 -13.20 -3.51
N GLU A 420 25.46 -14.17 -2.59
CA GLU A 420 24.52 -15.29 -2.51
C GLU A 420 23.07 -14.79 -2.30
N LEU A 421 22.89 -13.86 -1.37
CA LEU A 421 21.58 -13.27 -1.07
C LEU A 421 21.07 -12.41 -2.23
N ALA A 422 21.96 -11.72 -2.94
CA ALA A 422 21.60 -10.97 -4.13
C ALA A 422 21.03 -11.90 -5.21
N GLU A 423 21.72 -13.02 -5.48
CA GLU A 423 21.27 -14.02 -6.46
C GLU A 423 19.92 -14.63 -6.07
N LYS A 424 19.73 -14.98 -4.79
CA LYS A 424 18.43 -15.48 -4.28
C LYS A 424 17.29 -14.48 -4.45
N ASN A 425 17.56 -13.19 -4.40
CA ASN A 425 16.55 -12.14 -4.50
C ASN A 425 16.27 -11.70 -5.94
N HIS A 426 17.19 -11.98 -6.88
CA HIS A 426 17.10 -11.54 -8.27
C HIS A 426 15.80 -11.99 -8.95
N ASP A 427 15.48 -13.28 -8.85
CA ASP A 427 14.30 -13.90 -9.46
C ASP A 427 12.98 -13.31 -8.96
N VAL A 428 12.97 -12.77 -7.73
CA VAL A 428 11.76 -12.23 -7.11
C VAL A 428 11.52 -10.78 -7.55
N HIS A 429 12.58 -9.99 -7.71
CA HIS A 429 12.48 -8.60 -8.15
C HIS A 429 12.12 -8.48 -9.64
N GLU A 430 12.64 -9.37 -10.49
CA GLU A 430 12.34 -9.36 -11.94
C GLU A 430 10.86 -9.64 -12.23
N LYS A 431 10.18 -10.40 -11.34
CA LYS A 431 8.80 -10.88 -11.53
C LYS A 431 7.74 -10.06 -10.80
N SER A 432 8.11 -8.97 -10.11
CA SER A 432 7.19 -8.21 -9.26
C SER A 432 7.30 -6.71 -9.54
N ILE A 433 6.15 -6.03 -9.60
CA ILE A 433 6.08 -4.56 -9.62
C ILE A 433 6.54 -4.08 -8.23
N SER A 434 7.85 -3.89 -8.08
CA SER A 434 8.51 -3.79 -6.78
C SER A 434 8.69 -2.33 -6.33
N ARG A 435 8.72 -2.13 -5.01
CA ARG A 435 8.80 -0.80 -4.37
C ARG A 435 10.17 -0.16 -4.64
N PHE A 436 10.18 1.10 -5.05
CA PHE A 436 11.40 1.87 -5.32
C PHE A 436 12.48 1.72 -4.24
N ALA A 437 12.09 1.94 -2.97
CA ALA A 437 13.00 1.90 -1.83
C ALA A 437 13.80 0.59 -1.72
N ILE A 438 13.19 -0.54 -2.07
CA ILE A 438 13.86 -1.85 -2.00
C ILE A 438 14.63 -2.12 -3.28
N VAL A 439 14.03 -1.87 -4.46
CA VAL A 439 14.63 -2.20 -5.76
C VAL A 439 15.87 -1.36 -6.04
N CYS A 440 15.79 -0.06 -5.81
CA CYS A 440 16.90 0.86 -6.05
C CYS A 440 18.11 0.49 -5.17
N ASN A 441 17.85 0.27 -3.88
CA ASN A 441 18.89 -0.14 -2.94
C ASN A 441 19.40 -1.56 -3.21
N TYR A 442 18.53 -2.47 -3.64
CA TYR A 442 18.94 -3.82 -4.04
C TYR A 442 19.96 -3.77 -5.19
N VAL A 443 19.67 -3.02 -6.26
CA VAL A 443 20.59 -2.87 -7.41
C VAL A 443 21.87 -2.16 -6.99
N PHE A 444 21.78 -1.14 -6.14
CA PHE A 444 22.95 -0.42 -5.64
C PHE A 444 23.89 -1.33 -4.84
N TYR A 445 23.40 -1.97 -3.78
CA TYR A 445 24.23 -2.81 -2.91
C TYR A 445 24.70 -4.09 -3.59
N SER A 446 23.90 -4.69 -4.48
CA SER A 446 24.36 -5.83 -5.28
C SER A 446 25.45 -5.41 -6.28
N GLY A 447 25.30 -4.28 -6.96
CA GLY A 447 26.33 -3.72 -7.84
C GLY A 447 27.66 -3.49 -7.11
N LEU A 448 27.63 -2.86 -5.94
CA LEU A 448 28.82 -2.66 -5.10
C LEU A 448 29.43 -4.00 -4.62
N THR A 449 28.60 -4.97 -4.27
CA THR A 449 29.04 -6.31 -3.88
C THR A 449 29.79 -6.99 -5.03
N PHE A 450 29.23 -6.97 -6.24
CA PHE A 450 29.84 -7.58 -7.41
C PHE A 450 31.13 -6.86 -7.84
N LEU A 451 31.17 -5.52 -7.78
CA LEU A 451 32.39 -4.74 -8.00
C LEU A 451 33.51 -5.13 -7.02
N THR A 452 33.16 -5.32 -5.75
CA THR A 452 34.11 -5.71 -4.70
C THR A 452 34.65 -7.13 -4.95
N LEU A 453 33.77 -8.09 -5.26
CA LEU A 453 34.17 -9.48 -5.55
C LEU A 453 34.96 -9.60 -6.87
N ALA A 454 34.62 -8.80 -7.88
CA ALA A 454 35.35 -8.75 -9.14
C ALA A 454 36.81 -8.33 -8.96
N ARG A 455 37.10 -7.41 -8.02
CA ARG A 455 38.49 -7.03 -7.69
C ARG A 455 39.29 -8.19 -7.09
N LYS A 456 38.64 -9.05 -6.29
CA LYS A 456 39.28 -10.21 -5.63
C LYS A 456 39.42 -11.42 -6.55
N ASN A 457 38.39 -11.72 -7.33
CA ASN A 457 38.24 -12.99 -8.05
C ASN A 457 38.38 -12.84 -9.57
N GLY A 458 38.49 -11.61 -10.09
CA GLY A 458 38.53 -11.29 -11.51
C GLY A 458 37.17 -10.82 -12.06
N MET A 459 37.23 -9.91 -13.04
CA MET A 459 36.05 -9.21 -13.57
C MET A 459 35.09 -10.10 -14.36
N THR A 460 35.59 -11.14 -15.04
CA THR A 460 34.82 -11.94 -16.01
C THR A 460 33.57 -12.58 -15.39
N GLN A 461 33.62 -13.01 -14.13
CA GLN A 461 32.49 -13.66 -13.46
C GLN A 461 31.31 -12.69 -13.21
N TYR A 462 31.57 -11.40 -13.04
CA TYR A 462 30.60 -10.42 -12.57
C TYR A 462 30.30 -9.29 -13.57
N ALA A 463 30.98 -9.27 -14.71
CA ALA A 463 30.92 -8.18 -15.69
C ALA A 463 29.47 -7.81 -16.08
N ASP A 464 28.65 -8.78 -16.46
CA ASP A 464 27.26 -8.53 -16.87
C ASP A 464 26.42 -7.95 -15.72
N LYS A 465 26.59 -8.47 -14.51
CA LYS A 465 25.85 -8.00 -13.32
C LYS A 465 26.23 -6.56 -12.96
N ILE A 466 27.52 -6.22 -13.05
CA ILE A 466 28.04 -4.88 -12.82
C ILE A 466 27.50 -3.90 -13.86
N ASN A 467 27.61 -4.26 -15.14
CA ASN A 467 27.13 -3.43 -16.25
C ASN A 467 25.62 -3.18 -16.15
N ASN A 468 24.84 -4.21 -15.83
CA ASN A 468 23.40 -4.08 -15.63
C ASN A 468 23.07 -3.17 -14.45
N ALA A 469 23.77 -3.29 -13.32
CA ALA A 469 23.54 -2.43 -12.17
C ALA A 469 23.84 -0.96 -12.46
N ILE A 470 24.97 -0.66 -13.12
CA ILE A 470 25.35 0.70 -13.51
C ILE A 470 24.36 1.28 -14.53
N ALA A 471 24.02 0.51 -15.58
CA ALA A 471 23.08 0.95 -16.61
C ALA A 471 21.70 1.24 -16.02
N GLN A 472 21.21 0.36 -15.15
CA GLN A 472 19.92 0.52 -14.50
C GLN A 472 19.91 1.72 -13.54
N MET A 473 20.97 1.90 -12.75
CA MET A 473 21.10 3.06 -11.85
C MET A 473 21.19 4.36 -12.62
N LYS A 474 21.86 4.37 -13.79
CA LYS A 474 21.93 5.54 -14.67
C LYS A 474 20.55 5.98 -15.12
N VAL A 475 19.74 5.04 -15.62
CA VAL A 475 18.35 5.31 -16.02
C VAL A 475 17.54 5.95 -14.88
N TRP A 476 17.79 5.54 -13.63
CA TRP A 476 17.08 6.12 -12.48
C TRP A 476 17.68 7.44 -11.99
N ALA A 477 18.99 7.66 -12.13
CA ALA A 477 19.63 8.93 -11.84
C ALA A 477 19.21 10.03 -12.82
N ASP A 478 18.99 9.69 -14.09
CA ASP A 478 18.47 10.62 -15.10
C ASP A 478 17.03 11.07 -14.76
N ALA A 479 16.21 10.19 -14.16
CA ALA A 479 14.82 10.48 -13.78
C ALA A 479 14.68 11.13 -12.39
N ALA A 480 15.47 10.70 -11.40
CA ALA A 480 15.45 11.16 -10.02
C ALA A 480 16.87 11.37 -9.48
N PRO A 481 17.57 12.43 -9.90
CA PRO A 481 18.97 12.66 -9.53
C PRO A 481 19.15 12.80 -8.02
N TRP A 482 18.20 13.39 -7.31
CA TRP A 482 18.24 13.51 -5.85
C TRP A 482 18.26 12.14 -5.14
N ASN A 483 17.63 11.10 -5.69
CA ASN A 483 17.55 9.77 -5.08
C ASN A 483 18.69 8.84 -5.53
N CYS A 484 19.18 8.98 -6.76
CA CYS A 484 20.01 7.96 -7.41
C CYS A 484 21.39 8.45 -7.87
N GLN A 485 21.63 9.76 -7.99
CA GLN A 485 22.87 10.27 -8.57
C GLN A 485 24.12 9.86 -7.75
N HIS A 486 24.08 10.01 -6.43
CA HIS A 486 25.18 9.61 -5.54
C HIS A 486 25.47 8.11 -5.60
N LYS A 487 24.43 7.28 -5.80
CA LYS A 487 24.56 5.83 -5.97
C LYS A 487 25.28 5.49 -7.28
N LEU A 488 24.88 6.15 -8.37
CA LEU A 488 25.53 6.00 -9.68
C LEU A 488 27.00 6.44 -9.62
N GLU A 489 27.27 7.58 -9.01
CA GLU A 489 28.63 8.11 -8.84
C GLU A 489 29.51 7.12 -8.06
N LEU A 490 29.01 6.54 -6.96
CA LEU A 490 29.76 5.56 -6.19
C LEU A 490 30.00 4.26 -6.97
N LEU A 491 28.99 3.75 -7.70
CA LEU A 491 29.17 2.58 -8.56
C LEU A 491 30.22 2.84 -9.65
N ASN A 492 30.21 4.03 -10.25
CA ASN A 492 31.19 4.42 -11.26
C ASN A 492 32.58 4.60 -10.65
N ALA A 493 32.70 5.12 -9.42
CA ALA A 493 33.98 5.23 -8.70
C ALA A 493 34.60 3.85 -8.48
N GLU A 494 33.82 2.91 -7.96
CA GLU A 494 34.24 1.53 -7.73
C GLU A 494 34.55 0.78 -9.03
N HIS A 495 33.81 1.05 -10.12
CA HIS A 495 34.12 0.51 -11.44
C HIS A 495 35.41 1.11 -12.02
N ALA A 496 35.60 2.43 -11.95
CA ALA A 496 36.82 3.09 -12.38
C ALA A 496 38.04 2.55 -11.62
N TYR A 497 37.87 2.27 -10.33
CA TYR A 497 38.89 1.63 -9.52
C TYR A 497 39.18 0.19 -9.99
N LEU A 498 38.16 -0.64 -10.21
CA LEU A 498 38.31 -2.00 -10.72
C LEU A 498 39.10 -2.07 -12.04
N VAL A 499 38.91 -1.10 -12.95
CA VAL A 499 39.60 -1.06 -14.25
C VAL A 499 40.93 -0.29 -14.24
N GLY A 500 41.38 0.18 -13.07
CA GLY A 500 42.67 0.86 -12.89
C GLY A 500 42.68 2.35 -13.28
N ASN A 501 41.53 2.99 -13.52
CA ASN A 501 41.46 4.42 -13.80
C ASN A 501 41.39 5.23 -12.48
N LEU A 502 42.51 5.29 -11.77
CA LEU A 502 42.59 5.84 -10.41
C LEU A 502 42.20 7.33 -10.32
N ALA A 503 42.58 8.13 -11.32
CA ALA A 503 42.27 9.57 -11.35
C ALA A 503 40.75 9.81 -11.46
N SER A 504 40.07 9.05 -12.32
CA SER A 504 38.61 9.10 -12.41
C SER A 504 37.94 8.58 -11.14
N ALA A 505 38.47 7.50 -10.56
CA ALA A 505 37.93 6.93 -9.31
C ALA A 505 37.96 7.94 -8.16
N ALA A 506 39.10 8.60 -7.93
CA ALA A 506 39.26 9.63 -6.90
C ALA A 506 38.22 10.75 -7.05
N LYS A 507 38.07 11.28 -8.27
CA LYS A 507 37.08 12.34 -8.56
C LYS A 507 35.64 11.86 -8.31
N LEU A 508 35.30 10.65 -8.76
CA LEU A 508 33.95 10.10 -8.62
C LEU A 508 33.60 9.80 -7.15
N TYR A 509 34.57 9.42 -6.32
CA TYR A 509 34.35 9.30 -4.87
C TYR A 509 34.00 10.65 -4.25
N ASP A 510 34.73 11.72 -4.58
CA ASP A 510 34.43 13.07 -4.09
C ASP A 510 33.05 13.54 -4.56
N GLU A 511 32.69 13.26 -5.81
CA GLU A 511 31.35 13.55 -6.35
C GLU A 511 30.27 12.79 -5.56
N ALA A 512 30.42 11.47 -5.38
CA ALA A 512 29.47 10.65 -4.64
C ALA A 512 29.26 11.13 -3.19
N VAL A 513 30.35 11.46 -2.48
CA VAL A 513 30.31 11.99 -1.11
C VAL A 513 29.55 13.32 -1.06
N ASN A 514 29.89 14.26 -1.95
CA ASN A 514 29.27 15.58 -1.98
C ASN A 514 27.80 15.51 -2.38
N THR A 515 27.44 14.68 -3.36
CA THR A 515 26.06 14.48 -3.80
C THR A 515 25.21 13.81 -2.73
N ALA A 516 25.73 12.77 -2.06
CA ALA A 516 25.01 12.12 -0.95
C ALA A 516 24.75 13.10 0.20
N ALA A 517 25.73 13.94 0.55
CA ALA A 517 25.57 14.99 1.55
C ALA A 517 24.52 16.03 1.13
N LYS A 518 24.59 16.52 -0.11
CA LYS A 518 23.66 17.50 -0.67
C LYS A 518 22.22 16.99 -0.65
N HIS A 519 22.01 15.71 -0.97
CA HIS A 519 20.69 15.07 -0.98
C HIS A 519 20.31 14.41 0.35
N ARG A 520 21.11 14.60 1.41
CA ARG A 520 20.85 14.18 2.79
C ARG A 520 20.77 12.67 3.03
N PHE A 521 21.51 11.89 2.26
CA PHE A 521 21.70 10.45 2.49
C PHE A 521 22.96 10.22 3.34
N ILE A 522 22.88 10.54 4.64
CA ILE A 522 24.06 10.57 5.53
C ILE A 522 24.79 9.23 5.65
N HIS A 523 24.05 8.13 5.70
CA HIS A 523 24.60 6.78 5.77
C HIS A 523 25.32 6.37 4.48
N GLU A 524 24.88 6.88 3.32
CA GLU A 524 25.53 6.61 2.03
C GLU A 524 26.71 7.55 1.79
N GLN A 525 26.66 8.77 2.33
CA GLN A 525 27.85 9.62 2.43
C GLN A 525 28.94 8.92 3.25
N ALA A 526 28.58 8.35 4.41
CA ALA A 526 29.51 7.59 5.24
C ALA A 526 30.07 6.38 4.49
N LEU A 527 29.22 5.63 3.77
CA LEU A 527 29.66 4.53 2.92
C LEU A 527 30.64 5.01 1.83
N ALA A 528 30.31 6.06 1.09
CA ALA A 528 31.19 6.60 0.06
C ALA A 528 32.56 7.04 0.61
N LEU A 529 32.58 7.65 1.81
CA LEU A 529 33.82 8.00 2.51
C LEU A 529 34.64 6.77 2.91
N GLU A 530 33.99 5.72 3.42
CA GLU A 530 34.66 4.45 3.75
C GLU A 530 35.27 3.81 2.50
N ARG A 531 34.51 3.74 1.40
CA ARG A 531 34.97 3.20 0.12
C ARG A 531 36.15 4.01 -0.45
N ALA A 532 36.08 5.33 -0.40
CA ALA A 532 37.17 6.22 -0.78
C ALA A 532 38.42 5.99 0.09
N GLY A 533 38.24 5.83 1.40
CA GLY A 533 39.33 5.53 2.33
C GLY A 533 40.05 4.23 1.98
N ILE A 534 39.30 3.17 1.69
CA ILE A 534 39.86 1.88 1.24
C ILE A 534 40.62 2.05 -0.08
N PHE A 535 40.03 2.75 -1.05
CA PHE A 535 40.70 3.06 -2.32
C PHE A 535 42.05 3.78 -2.11
N TYR A 536 42.11 4.81 -1.26
CA TYR A 536 43.36 5.52 -0.99
C TYR A 536 44.37 4.69 -0.20
N LEU A 537 43.93 3.77 0.66
CA LEU A 537 44.83 2.82 1.34
C LEU A 537 45.45 1.84 0.35
N ASP A 538 44.64 1.29 -0.56
CA ASP A 538 45.08 0.30 -1.55
C ASP A 538 45.96 0.91 -2.65
N THR A 539 45.86 2.22 -2.88
CA THR A 539 46.60 2.95 -3.94
C THR A 539 47.76 3.80 -3.43
N ARG A 540 48.04 3.79 -2.11
CA ARG A 540 49.11 4.58 -1.49
C ARG A 540 50.52 4.28 -2.03
N ASP A 541 50.73 3.06 -2.53
CA ASP A 541 52.02 2.56 -2.99
C ASP A 541 52.14 2.46 -4.52
N ILE A 542 51.14 2.97 -5.26
CA ILE A 542 51.10 3.05 -6.74
C ILE A 542 51.42 4.48 -7.17
#